data_AF-A0A9E1WA72-F1
#
_entry.id   AF-A0A9E1WA72-F1
#
_cell.length_a   1.000
_cell.length_b   1.000
_cell.length_c   1.000
_cell.angle_alpha   90.00
_cell.angle_beta   90.00
_cell.angle_gamma   90.00
#
_symmetry.space_group_name_H-M   'P 1'
#
loop_
_entity.id
_entity.type
_entity.pdbx_description
1 polymer ?
#
loop_
_entity_poly.entity_id
_entity_poly.type
_entity_poly.pdbx_seq_one_letter_code
_entity_poly.pdbx_strand_id
1 'polypeptide(L)'
;MLFHSELGQLAVVALAALLCGIAFARFKQPAIVGYILAGVLLGPSALGLVENREWVTMLAELGVLLLLFVIAMKLSLRAFRTIWKVALMAAAMQIAIATVITLALSRLFGWPLELAVLLGFVVSLSSTAVAIKMLEEIGELRSDTGRIVVGILIAQDLAVVPMLLLLNGMAAEGGLDWSTIPAFLAAIGLLAALVWYLSRREKLSLPFSALARRHREIVPLAALGCCLAMAALSDAIGLTAAFGAFIAGLAIGSTSERRHMIRATEPIQGVLAMVFFLSIGLLIDLAYIWDNLATVVVLLVLVLLVKSGVNVIILRLLGEPWPRAFLAGIVLSQVGEFSFVLAGAGVAMAAVGVEGHRLIVAVIALSLMVSPLWLMTARRLQTLTAGGIWRLDDLLLGIYEKETRLLARGSKAAARRGVHMILLMKTWLAGMKSRAEEWRRRGANNDKPINDDEAAPLSGEVLPPERTAYKRRA
;
A
#
# COMPACT_ATOMS: atom_id res chain seq x y z
N MET A 1 -20.35 8.93 -17.25
CA MET A 1 -21.32 8.62 -16.17
C MET A 1 -22.03 7.28 -16.44
N LEU A 2 -21.43 6.14 -16.09
CA LEU A 2 -22.06 4.81 -16.32
C LEU A 2 -22.90 4.32 -15.13
N PHE A 3 -22.90 5.03 -13.99
CA PHE A 3 -23.71 4.69 -12.81
C PHE A 3 -24.38 5.96 -12.28
N HIS A 4 -25.72 5.98 -12.33
CA HIS A 4 -26.54 7.08 -11.79
C HIS A 4 -26.75 6.98 -10.27
N SER A 5 -26.31 5.89 -9.62
CA SER A 5 -26.39 5.70 -8.17
C SER A 5 -24.99 5.63 -7.55
N GLU A 6 -24.80 6.32 -6.42
CA GLU A 6 -23.59 6.27 -5.57
C GLU A 6 -23.18 4.82 -5.23
N LEU A 7 -24.17 3.93 -5.08
CA LEU A 7 -23.98 2.50 -4.86
C LEU A 7 -23.25 1.81 -6.02
N GLY A 8 -23.50 2.21 -7.27
CA GLY A 8 -22.84 1.66 -8.44
C GLY A 8 -21.34 2.00 -8.48
N GLN A 9 -20.99 3.23 -8.11
CA GLN A 9 -19.58 3.66 -8.01
C GLN A 9 -18.86 2.89 -6.91
N LEU A 10 -19.46 2.76 -5.73
CA LEU A 10 -18.91 1.96 -4.63
C LEU A 10 -18.72 0.49 -5.01
N ALA A 11 -19.66 -0.10 -5.74
CA ALA A 11 -19.54 -1.48 -6.23
C ALA A 11 -18.36 -1.64 -7.19
N VAL A 12 -18.18 -0.71 -8.13
CA VAL A 12 -17.03 -0.72 -9.06
C VAL A 12 -15.72 -0.57 -8.31
N VAL A 13 -15.64 0.37 -7.36
CA VAL A 13 -14.46 0.59 -6.52
C VAL A 13 -14.09 -0.69 -5.76
N ALA A 14 -15.06 -1.29 -5.07
CA ALA A 14 -14.83 -2.51 -4.31
C ALA A 14 -14.44 -3.70 -5.19
N LEU A 15 -15.08 -3.89 -6.35
CA LEU A 15 -14.77 -4.97 -7.28
C LEU A 15 -13.39 -4.80 -7.91
N ALA A 16 -13.03 -3.58 -8.33
CA ALA A 16 -11.71 -3.30 -8.88
C ALA A 16 -10.60 -3.55 -7.85
N ALA A 17 -10.79 -3.07 -6.62
CA ALA A 17 -9.87 -3.31 -5.51
C ALA A 17 -9.72 -4.80 -5.21
N LEU A 18 -10.83 -5.56 -5.19
CA LEU A 18 -10.84 -7.00 -5.00
C LEU A 18 -10.09 -7.73 -6.11
N LEU A 19 -10.38 -7.43 -7.37
CA LEU A 19 -9.75 -8.08 -8.53
C LEU A 19 -8.25 -7.80 -8.58
N CYS A 20 -7.85 -6.55 -8.40
CA CYS A 20 -6.43 -6.17 -8.39
C CYS A 20 -5.71 -6.76 -7.17
N GLY A 21 -6.33 -6.74 -5.99
CA GLY A 21 -5.80 -7.35 -4.78
C GLY A 21 -5.57 -8.87 -4.94
N ILE A 22 -6.55 -9.59 -5.51
CA ILE A 22 -6.43 -11.03 -5.81
C ILE A 22 -5.31 -11.28 -6.83
N ALA A 23 -5.21 -10.45 -7.87
CA ALA A 23 -4.17 -10.59 -8.88
C ALA A 23 -2.77 -10.47 -8.26
N PHE A 24 -2.53 -9.45 -7.43
CA PHE A 24 -1.24 -9.28 -6.76
C PHE A 24 -0.96 -10.37 -5.73
N ALA A 25 -1.97 -10.80 -4.97
CA ALA A 25 -1.82 -11.93 -4.05
C ALA A 25 -1.44 -13.23 -4.81
N ARG A 26 -1.98 -13.45 -6.01
CA ARG A 26 -1.60 -14.58 -6.90
C ARG A 26 -0.15 -14.50 -7.36
N PHE A 27 0.37 -13.28 -7.58
CA PHE A 27 1.78 -13.05 -7.90
C PHE A 27 2.71 -13.08 -6.68
N LYS A 28 2.20 -13.49 -5.50
CA LYS A 28 2.93 -13.43 -4.23
C LYS A 28 3.45 -12.01 -3.94
N GLN A 29 2.62 -11.02 -4.23
CA GLN A 29 2.87 -9.62 -3.88
C GLN A 29 1.85 -9.18 -2.83
N PRO A 30 2.16 -8.17 -2.00
CA PRO A 30 1.19 -7.62 -1.05
C PRO A 30 -0.07 -7.12 -1.76
N ALA A 31 -1.26 -7.50 -1.27
CA ALA A 31 -2.54 -7.07 -1.84
C ALA A 31 -2.71 -5.53 -1.84
N ILE A 32 -2.03 -4.85 -0.91
CA ILE A 32 -1.91 -3.38 -0.82
C ILE A 32 -1.50 -2.77 -2.17
N VAL A 33 -0.54 -3.39 -2.87
CA VAL A 33 -0.09 -2.91 -4.18
C VAL A 33 -1.22 -3.00 -5.22
N GLY A 34 -2.05 -4.04 -5.11
CA GLY A 34 -3.26 -4.18 -5.94
C GLY A 34 -4.31 -3.11 -5.65
N TYR A 35 -4.47 -2.68 -4.39
CA TYR A 35 -5.39 -1.59 -4.04
C TYR A 35 -4.93 -0.23 -4.60
N ILE A 36 -3.63 0.06 -4.54
CA ILE A 36 -3.05 1.23 -5.20
C ILE A 36 -3.31 1.17 -6.72
N LEU A 37 -3.06 0.03 -7.35
CA LEU A 37 -3.31 -0.13 -8.78
C LEU A 37 -4.80 0.06 -9.13
N ALA A 38 -5.72 -0.45 -8.30
CA ALA A 38 -7.14 -0.21 -8.50
C ALA A 38 -7.47 1.29 -8.45
N GLY A 39 -6.89 2.03 -7.51
CA GLY A 39 -7.00 3.49 -7.46
C GLY A 39 -6.46 4.15 -8.74
N VAL A 40 -5.27 3.76 -9.21
CA VAL A 40 -4.70 4.28 -10.47
C VAL A 40 -5.65 4.06 -11.65
N LEU A 41 -6.21 2.85 -11.77
CA LEU A 41 -7.11 2.48 -12.86
C LEU A 41 -8.44 3.23 -12.81
N LEU A 42 -8.99 3.44 -11.61
CA LEU A 42 -10.27 4.14 -11.42
C LEU A 42 -10.12 5.66 -11.41
N GLY A 43 -8.91 6.14 -11.15
CA GLY A 43 -8.63 7.55 -10.99
C GLY A 43 -8.67 8.35 -12.30
N PRO A 44 -8.53 9.68 -12.19
CA PRO A 44 -8.59 10.59 -13.34
C PRO A 44 -7.55 10.27 -14.42
N SER A 45 -6.41 9.74 -14.02
CA SER A 45 -5.29 9.37 -14.90
C SER A 45 -5.57 8.21 -15.84
N ALA A 46 -6.65 7.44 -15.61
CA ALA A 46 -7.00 6.26 -16.40
C ALA A 46 -8.48 6.28 -16.81
N LEU A 47 -9.37 5.61 -16.06
CA LEU A 47 -10.78 5.49 -16.45
C LEU A 47 -11.63 6.71 -16.06
N GLY A 48 -11.13 7.59 -15.17
CA GLY A 48 -11.85 8.78 -14.73
C GLY A 48 -13.21 8.48 -14.08
N LEU A 49 -13.32 7.33 -13.41
CA LEU A 49 -14.60 6.89 -12.81
C LEU A 49 -14.84 7.50 -11.43
N VAL A 50 -13.76 7.92 -10.75
CA VAL A 50 -13.79 8.58 -9.44
C VAL A 50 -13.11 9.94 -9.56
N GLU A 51 -13.93 11.01 -9.61
CA GLU A 51 -13.43 12.39 -9.81
C GLU A 51 -13.54 13.26 -8.56
N ASN A 52 -14.39 12.89 -7.59
CA ASN A 52 -14.66 13.76 -6.44
C ASN A 52 -13.53 13.69 -5.39
N ARG A 53 -12.58 14.63 -5.49
CA ARG A 53 -11.39 14.71 -4.62
C ARG A 53 -11.72 14.91 -3.14
N GLU A 54 -12.81 15.59 -2.80
CA GLU A 54 -13.14 15.92 -1.41
C GLU A 54 -13.50 14.66 -0.60
N TRP A 55 -14.33 13.79 -1.18
CA TRP A 55 -14.64 12.48 -0.58
C TRP A 55 -13.40 11.58 -0.49
N VAL A 56 -12.52 11.64 -1.48
CA VAL A 56 -11.27 10.85 -1.50
C VAL A 56 -10.35 11.30 -0.36
N THR A 57 -10.21 12.60 -0.13
CA THR A 57 -9.41 13.15 0.98
C THR A 57 -9.99 12.77 2.33
N MET A 58 -11.31 12.93 2.54
CA MET A 58 -11.94 12.52 3.80
C MET A 58 -11.78 11.02 4.07
N LEU A 59 -11.97 10.16 3.05
CA LEU A 59 -11.74 8.71 3.17
C LEU A 59 -10.28 8.37 3.46
N ALA A 60 -9.34 9.11 2.87
CA ALA A 60 -7.93 8.92 3.13
C ALA A 60 -7.58 9.29 4.58
N GLU A 61 -8.03 10.43 5.09
CA GLU A 61 -7.80 10.87 6.47
C GLU A 61 -8.38 9.88 7.50
N LEU A 62 -9.63 9.45 7.30
CA LEU A 62 -10.26 8.44 8.15
C LEU A 62 -9.54 7.09 8.06
N GLY A 63 -9.10 6.70 6.85
CA GLY A 63 -8.28 5.53 6.61
C GLY A 63 -6.96 5.57 7.37
N VAL A 64 -6.25 6.70 7.35
CA VAL A 64 -5.00 6.93 8.08
C VAL A 64 -5.20 6.81 9.59
N LEU A 65 -6.20 7.52 10.12
CA LEU A 65 -6.51 7.53 11.55
C LEU A 65 -6.73 6.12 12.07
N LEU A 66 -7.54 5.34 11.35
CA LEU A 66 -7.87 3.99 11.73
C LEU A 66 -6.72 3.00 11.45
N LEU A 67 -5.90 3.25 10.42
CA LEU A 67 -4.70 2.46 10.16
C LEU A 67 -3.68 2.61 11.30
N LEU A 68 -3.43 3.85 11.76
CA LEU A 68 -2.58 4.14 12.92
C LEU A 68 -3.10 3.47 14.19
N PHE A 69 -4.41 3.52 14.42
CA PHE A 69 -5.05 2.81 15.53
C PHE A 69 -4.79 1.30 15.48
N VAL A 70 -5.02 0.66 14.34
CA VAL A 70 -4.86 -0.80 14.23
C VAL A 70 -3.40 -1.22 14.32
N ILE A 71 -2.49 -0.44 13.74
CA ILE A 71 -1.06 -0.68 13.88
C ILE A 71 -0.68 -0.61 15.35
N ALA A 72 -1.08 0.45 16.06
CA ALA A 72 -0.85 0.60 17.50
C ALA A 72 -1.41 -0.58 18.32
N MET A 73 -2.59 -1.12 17.99
CA MET A 73 -3.11 -2.34 18.63
C MET A 73 -2.23 -3.58 18.37
N LYS A 74 -1.67 -3.68 17.17
CA LYS A 74 -0.77 -4.77 16.75
C LYS A 74 0.66 -4.60 17.27
N LEU A 75 1.03 -3.42 17.79
CA LEU A 75 2.32 -3.24 18.43
C LEU A 75 2.44 -4.11 19.68
N SER A 76 3.51 -4.89 19.76
CA SER A 76 3.84 -5.67 20.95
C SER A 76 4.89 -4.91 21.73
N LEU A 77 4.47 -4.09 22.70
CA LEU A 77 5.39 -3.34 23.56
C LEU A 77 6.38 -4.25 24.31
N ARG A 78 5.96 -5.49 24.61
CA ARG A 78 6.83 -6.51 25.20
C ARG A 78 7.95 -6.96 24.26
N ALA A 79 7.63 -7.24 23.01
CA ALA A 79 8.63 -7.63 22.01
C ALA A 79 9.52 -6.43 21.65
N PHE A 80 8.96 -5.22 21.62
CA PHE A 80 9.73 -4.00 21.41
C PHE A 80 10.74 -3.76 22.55
N ARG A 81 10.36 -4.00 23.81
CA ARG A 81 11.23 -3.80 24.98
C ARG A 81 12.51 -4.63 24.99
N THR A 82 12.63 -5.73 24.24
CA THR A 82 13.89 -6.47 24.18
C THR A 82 14.91 -5.82 23.23
N ILE A 83 14.44 -5.04 22.25
CA ILE A 83 15.25 -4.46 21.18
C ILE A 83 15.16 -2.93 21.10
N TRP A 84 14.43 -2.29 22.02
CA TRP A 84 14.05 -0.88 21.97
C TRP A 84 15.24 0.07 21.84
N LYS A 85 16.39 -0.24 22.45
CA LYS A 85 17.59 0.60 22.36
C LYS A 85 18.09 0.69 20.92
N VAL A 86 18.33 -0.46 20.29
CA VAL A 86 18.80 -0.54 18.90
C VAL A 86 17.75 0.05 17.96
N ALA A 87 16.46 -0.29 18.18
CA ALA A 87 15.36 0.19 17.36
C ALA A 87 15.19 1.71 17.40
N LEU A 88 15.13 2.31 18.60
CA LEU A 88 14.99 3.76 18.74
C LEU A 88 16.22 4.51 18.25
N MET A 89 17.43 4.01 18.54
CA MET A 89 18.66 4.65 18.05
C MET A 89 18.74 4.60 16.53
N ALA A 90 18.44 3.45 15.92
CA ALA A 90 18.41 3.32 14.47
C ALA A 90 17.37 4.24 13.83
N ALA A 91 16.13 4.24 14.33
CA ALA A 91 15.08 5.12 13.82
C ALA A 91 15.44 6.60 13.98
N ALA A 92 15.95 7.02 15.15
CA ALA A 92 16.38 8.39 15.38
C ALA A 92 17.53 8.79 14.44
N MET A 93 18.51 7.92 14.22
CA MET A 93 19.60 8.16 13.27
C MET A 93 19.09 8.22 11.82
N GLN A 94 18.15 7.37 11.43
CA GLN A 94 17.54 7.39 10.09
C GLN A 94 16.82 8.72 9.84
N ILE A 95 16.03 9.18 10.82
CA ILE A 95 15.33 10.46 10.75
C ILE A 95 16.34 11.61 10.69
N ALA A 96 17.29 11.65 11.62
CA ALA A 96 18.28 12.72 11.68
C ALA A 96 19.13 12.81 10.41
N ILE A 97 19.65 11.67 9.93
CA ILE A 97 20.49 11.62 8.72
C ILE A 97 19.68 12.00 7.49
N ALA A 98 18.46 11.47 7.33
CA ALA A 98 17.60 11.84 6.21
C ALA A 98 17.30 13.35 6.21
N THR A 99 16.94 13.92 7.37
CA THR A 99 16.70 15.37 7.51
C THR A 99 17.96 16.20 7.26
N VAL A 100 19.13 15.77 7.72
CA VAL A 100 20.40 16.48 7.44
C VAL A 100 20.71 16.46 5.94
N ILE A 101 20.51 15.32 5.27
CA ILE A 101 20.71 15.21 3.82
C ILE A 101 19.75 16.15 3.08
N THR A 102 18.46 16.16 3.43
CA THR A 102 17.48 17.02 2.75
C THR A 102 17.66 18.50 3.07
N LEU A 103 18.14 18.86 4.27
CA LEU A 103 18.55 20.23 4.61
C LEU A 103 19.81 20.66 3.86
N ALA A 104 20.75 19.76 3.61
CA ALA A 104 21.91 20.07 2.77
C ALA A 104 21.46 20.33 1.33
N LEU A 105 20.57 19.49 0.79
CA LEU A 105 19.96 19.69 -0.52
C LEU A 105 19.15 20.99 -0.59
N SER A 106 18.43 21.34 0.47
CA SER A 106 17.64 22.59 0.47
C SER A 106 18.51 23.83 0.35
N ARG A 107 19.70 23.85 0.95
CA ARG A 107 20.66 24.94 0.75
C ARG A 107 21.23 24.99 -0.66
N LEU A 108 21.37 23.85 -1.33
CA LEU A 108 21.86 23.79 -2.71
C LEU A 108 20.80 24.24 -3.72
N PHE A 109 19.54 23.87 -3.49
CA PHE A 109 18.42 24.13 -4.42
C PHE A 109 17.53 25.31 -4.00
N GLY A 110 17.84 25.97 -2.89
CA GLY A 110 17.04 27.09 -2.37
C GLY A 110 15.65 26.68 -1.88
N TRP A 111 15.48 25.45 -1.40
CA TRP A 111 14.18 24.98 -0.91
C TRP A 111 13.85 25.56 0.48
N PRO A 112 12.57 25.82 0.76
CA PRO A 112 12.13 26.26 2.09
C PRO A 112 12.43 25.20 3.16
N LEU A 113 12.61 25.64 4.40
CA LEU A 113 13.01 24.78 5.52
C LEU A 113 11.97 23.69 5.78
N GLU A 114 10.69 24.05 5.68
CA GLU A 114 9.52 23.20 5.87
C GLU A 114 9.54 22.03 4.89
N LEU A 115 9.83 22.31 3.62
CA LEU A 115 9.96 21.29 2.58
C LEU A 115 11.15 20.35 2.87
N ALA A 116 12.28 20.89 3.30
CA ALA A 116 13.46 20.11 3.60
C ALA A 116 13.23 19.13 4.77
N VAL A 117 12.61 19.61 5.85
CA VAL A 117 12.26 18.78 7.02
C VAL A 117 11.22 17.73 6.63
N LEU A 118 10.19 18.13 5.89
CA LEU A 118 9.17 17.22 5.38
C LEU A 118 9.79 16.08 4.54
N LEU A 119 10.65 16.40 3.58
CA LEU A 119 11.31 15.40 2.74
C LEU A 119 12.19 14.45 3.56
N GLY A 120 12.87 14.99 4.59
CA GLY A 120 13.66 14.19 5.52
C GLY A 120 12.79 13.15 6.24
N PHE A 121 11.65 13.57 6.76
CA PHE A 121 10.68 12.68 7.41
C PHE A 121 10.09 11.66 6.43
N VAL A 122 9.61 12.12 5.27
CA VAL A 122 9.07 11.28 4.20
C VAL A 122 10.06 10.17 3.82
N VAL A 123 11.33 10.50 3.57
CA VAL A 123 12.34 9.52 3.13
C VAL A 123 12.76 8.60 4.28
N SER A 124 12.79 9.08 5.52
CA SER A 124 13.22 8.28 6.67
C SER A 124 12.30 7.07 6.97
N LEU A 125 10.99 7.22 6.77
CA LEU A 125 9.99 6.21 7.13
C LEU A 125 9.96 5.06 6.13
N SER A 126 9.92 3.83 6.64
CA SER A 126 9.89 2.60 5.84
C SER A 126 8.50 1.95 5.93
N SER A 127 8.16 1.08 4.98
CA SER A 127 6.85 0.42 4.96
C SER A 127 6.83 -0.83 5.83
N THR A 128 6.02 -0.82 6.88
CA THR A 128 5.89 -1.93 7.82
C THR A 128 5.27 -3.17 7.17
N ALA A 129 4.15 -3.00 6.47
CA ALA A 129 3.46 -4.12 5.83
C ALA A 129 4.31 -4.80 4.74
N VAL A 130 4.97 -4.00 3.90
CA VAL A 130 5.80 -4.52 2.81
C VAL A 130 7.07 -5.21 3.36
N ALA A 131 7.75 -4.59 4.33
CA ALA A 131 8.95 -5.17 4.94
C ALA A 131 8.68 -6.50 5.66
N ILE A 132 7.60 -6.58 6.44
CA ILE A 132 7.19 -7.83 7.11
C ILE A 132 6.92 -8.91 6.07
N LYS A 133 6.18 -8.58 5.01
CA LYS A 133 5.85 -9.55 3.96
C LYS A 133 7.10 -10.07 3.25
N MET A 134 8.03 -9.16 2.93
CA MET A 134 9.31 -9.52 2.32
C MET A 134 10.13 -10.46 3.23
N LEU A 135 10.17 -10.20 4.54
CA LEU A 135 10.82 -11.07 5.52
C LEU A 135 10.15 -12.43 5.65
N GLU A 136 8.81 -12.50 5.61
CA GLU A 136 8.07 -13.76 5.62
C GLU A 136 8.40 -14.61 4.39
N GLU A 137 8.41 -13.99 3.21
CA GLU A 137 8.66 -14.69 1.95
C GLU A 137 10.05 -15.30 1.86
N ILE A 138 11.04 -14.65 2.47
CA ILE A 138 12.41 -15.16 2.52
C ILE A 138 12.70 -16.02 3.77
N GLY A 139 11.72 -16.20 4.66
CA GLY A 139 11.87 -17.01 5.88
C GLY A 139 12.64 -16.35 7.03
N GLU A 140 12.87 -15.04 6.97
CA GLU A 140 13.72 -14.29 7.92
C GLU A 140 12.92 -13.53 8.99
N LEU A 141 11.58 -13.55 8.95
CA LEU A 141 10.75 -12.78 9.91
C LEU A 141 11.06 -13.14 11.38
N ARG A 142 11.35 -14.41 11.66
CA ARG A 142 11.62 -14.89 13.03
C ARG A 142 13.10 -14.88 13.41
N SER A 143 13.99 -14.48 12.49
CA SER A 143 15.42 -14.38 12.74
C SER A 143 15.77 -13.12 13.54
N ASP A 144 17.05 -12.98 13.92
CA ASP A 144 17.55 -11.74 14.54
C ASP A 144 17.36 -10.53 13.62
N THR A 145 17.60 -10.71 12.32
CA THR A 145 17.36 -9.67 11.30
C THR A 145 15.90 -9.25 11.31
N GLY A 146 14.97 -10.21 11.30
CA GLY A 146 13.54 -9.93 11.35
C GLY A 146 13.14 -9.20 12.63
N ARG A 147 13.68 -9.60 13.79
CA ARG A 147 13.44 -8.90 15.07
C ARG A 147 13.89 -7.45 15.00
N ILE A 148 15.11 -7.18 14.52
CA ILE A 148 15.66 -5.82 14.41
C ILE A 148 14.83 -4.97 13.46
N VAL A 149 14.55 -5.47 12.26
CA VAL A 149 13.73 -4.77 11.25
C VAL A 149 12.36 -4.43 11.83
N VAL A 150 11.67 -5.40 12.42
CA VAL A 150 10.36 -5.15 13.06
C VAL A 150 10.50 -4.13 14.18
N GLY A 151 11.54 -4.19 15.00
CA GLY A 151 11.78 -3.18 16.04
C GLY A 151 11.91 -1.77 15.48
N ILE A 152 12.72 -1.61 14.43
CA ILE A 152 12.94 -0.32 13.76
C ILE A 152 11.64 0.21 13.15
N LEU A 153 10.88 -0.64 12.47
CA LEU A 153 9.58 -0.29 11.92
C LEU A 153 8.61 0.20 13.00
N ILE A 154 8.56 -0.49 14.15
CA ILE A 154 7.77 -0.05 15.30
C ILE A 154 8.23 1.33 15.81
N ALA A 155 9.54 1.55 15.91
CA ALA A 155 10.10 2.83 16.33
C ALA A 155 9.77 3.97 15.33
N GLN A 156 9.81 3.68 14.03
CA GLN A 156 9.42 4.60 12.97
C GLN A 156 7.93 4.93 13.04
N ASP A 157 7.06 3.92 13.19
CA ASP A 157 5.61 4.11 13.33
C ASP A 157 5.28 4.99 14.56
N LEU A 158 6.00 4.82 15.68
CA LEU A 158 5.86 5.68 16.85
C LEU A 158 6.31 7.13 16.58
N ALA A 159 7.27 7.33 15.68
CA ALA A 159 7.82 8.65 15.37
C ALA A 159 6.93 9.47 14.42
N VAL A 160 6.00 8.84 13.68
CA VAL A 160 5.08 9.52 12.74
C VAL A 160 4.30 10.63 13.43
N VAL A 161 3.80 10.40 14.64
CA VAL A 161 2.96 11.38 15.31
C VAL A 161 3.74 12.61 15.78
N PRO A 162 4.89 12.48 16.48
CA PRO A 162 5.79 13.61 16.71
C PRO A 162 6.14 14.35 15.41
N MET A 163 6.45 13.64 14.32
CA MET A 163 6.76 14.28 13.04
C MET A 163 5.62 15.18 12.55
N LEU A 164 4.37 14.69 12.58
CA LEU A 164 3.20 15.47 12.18
C LEU A 164 2.98 16.70 13.06
N LEU A 165 3.17 16.56 14.38
CA LEU A 165 3.10 17.69 15.31
C LEU A 165 4.17 18.74 15.02
N LEU A 166 5.41 18.32 14.75
CA LEU A 166 6.49 19.23 14.41
C LEU A 166 6.21 19.96 13.09
N LEU A 167 5.77 19.23 12.07
CA LEU A 167 5.40 19.82 10.78
C LEU A 167 4.29 20.87 10.98
N ASN A 168 3.18 20.52 11.62
CA ASN A 168 2.10 21.48 11.87
C ASN A 168 2.57 22.72 12.65
N GLY A 169 3.50 22.57 13.60
CA GLY A 169 4.09 23.68 14.34
C GLY A 169 5.02 24.58 13.51
N MET A 170 5.54 24.08 12.39
CA MET A 170 6.30 24.87 11.41
C MET A 170 5.40 25.61 10.41
N ALA A 171 4.11 25.32 10.37
CA ALA A 171 3.16 25.93 9.46
C ALA A 171 2.73 27.35 9.87
N ALA A 172 3.07 27.76 11.10
CA ALA A 172 2.71 29.06 11.63
C ALA A 172 3.45 30.19 10.90
N GLU A 173 2.76 31.31 10.65
CA GLU A 173 3.36 32.49 10.01
C GLU A 173 4.55 33.01 10.84
N GLY A 174 5.76 32.91 10.29
CA GLY A 174 7.01 33.35 10.95
C GLY A 174 7.99 32.24 11.38
N GLY A 175 7.67 30.96 11.13
CA GLY A 175 8.55 29.82 11.38
C GLY A 175 8.06 28.93 12.53
N LEU A 176 8.98 28.25 13.23
CA LEU A 176 8.62 27.44 14.39
C LEU A 176 7.98 28.32 15.46
N ASP A 177 6.68 28.15 15.66
CA ASP A 177 6.01 28.76 16.80
C ASP A 177 6.53 28.08 18.07
N TRP A 178 7.36 28.80 18.82
CA TRP A 178 7.92 28.34 20.10
C TRP A 178 6.84 27.93 21.11
N SER A 179 5.60 28.40 20.92
CA SER A 179 4.43 28.00 21.72
C SER A 179 4.01 26.53 21.49
N THR A 180 4.39 25.91 20.37
CA THR A 180 4.05 24.52 20.03
C THR A 180 5.05 23.51 20.60
N ILE A 181 6.25 23.95 21.00
CA ILE A 181 7.29 23.10 21.60
C ILE A 181 6.83 22.44 22.91
N PRO A 182 6.19 23.15 23.87
CA PRO A 182 5.60 22.51 25.04
C PRO A 182 4.60 21.41 24.70
N ALA A 183 3.72 21.62 23.72
CA ALA A 183 2.73 20.64 23.30
C ALA A 183 3.40 19.40 22.66
N PHE A 184 4.42 19.62 21.83
CA PHE A 184 5.23 18.56 21.24
C PHE A 184 5.98 17.73 22.30
N LEU A 185 6.65 18.39 23.26
CA LEU A 185 7.33 17.73 24.36
C LEU A 185 6.36 17.00 25.29
N ALA A 186 5.19 17.59 25.56
CA ALA A 186 4.13 16.94 26.32
C ALA A 186 3.59 15.71 25.60
N ALA A 187 3.39 15.76 24.27
CA ALA A 187 2.96 14.62 23.48
C ALA A 187 3.99 13.49 23.49
N ILE A 188 5.27 13.79 23.29
CA ILE A 188 6.36 12.81 23.40
C ILE A 188 6.46 12.25 24.82
N GLY A 189 6.40 13.11 25.83
CA GLY A 189 6.46 12.71 27.23
C GLY A 189 5.29 11.81 27.62
N LEU A 190 4.07 12.15 27.18
CA LEU A 190 2.87 11.35 27.37
C LEU A 190 2.99 10.01 26.65
N LEU A 191 3.46 9.99 25.40
CA LEU A 191 3.66 8.77 24.65
C LEU A 191 4.70 7.87 25.30
N ALA A 192 5.83 8.42 25.73
CA ALA A 192 6.88 7.69 26.43
C ALA A 192 6.39 7.15 27.79
N ALA A 193 5.69 7.96 28.57
CA ALA A 193 5.11 7.56 29.85
C ALA A 193 4.06 6.45 29.66
N LEU A 194 3.21 6.58 28.63
CA LEU A 194 2.22 5.58 28.27
C LEU A 194 2.91 4.28 27.86
N VAL A 195 3.83 4.31 26.91
CA VAL A 195 4.59 3.11 26.47
C VAL A 195 5.30 2.45 27.65
N TRP A 196 5.93 3.23 28.54
CA TRP A 196 6.58 2.73 29.74
C TRP A 196 5.60 2.07 30.72
N TYR A 197 4.46 2.72 30.98
CA TYR A 197 3.40 2.21 31.86
C TYR A 197 2.78 0.92 31.30
N LEU A 198 2.37 0.94 30.03
CA LEU A 198 1.77 -0.19 29.33
C LEU A 198 2.75 -1.36 29.15
N SER A 199 4.06 -1.08 29.04
CA SER A 199 5.08 -2.13 28.95
C SER A 199 5.38 -2.83 30.29
N ARG A 200 5.00 -2.26 31.44
CA ARG A 200 5.23 -2.85 32.78
C ARG A 200 4.04 -3.64 33.31
N ARG A 201 2.81 -3.24 32.98
CA ARG A 201 1.60 -3.92 33.45
C ARG A 201 1.35 -5.17 32.60
N GLU A 202 1.21 -6.33 33.23
CA GLU A 202 1.02 -7.57 32.48
C GLU A 202 -0.34 -7.66 31.78
N LYS A 203 -1.38 -7.03 32.34
CA LYS A 203 -2.77 -7.09 31.87
C LYS A 203 -3.55 -5.86 32.32
N LEU A 204 -3.78 -4.89 31.44
CA LEU A 204 -4.82 -3.89 31.65
C LEU A 204 -6.19 -4.53 31.37
N SER A 205 -7.09 -4.46 32.34
CA SER A 205 -8.51 -4.75 32.14
C SER A 205 -9.23 -3.42 31.92
N LEU A 206 -9.54 -3.09 30.66
CA LEU A 206 -10.45 -1.98 30.38
C LEU A 206 -11.83 -2.26 31.01
N PRO A 207 -12.60 -1.25 31.46
CA PRO A 207 -13.92 -1.47 32.06
C PRO A 207 -14.87 -2.25 31.12
N PHE A 208 -14.71 -2.05 29.80
CA PHE A 208 -15.44 -2.78 28.77
C PHE A 208 -14.99 -4.23 28.55
N SER A 209 -13.84 -4.65 29.11
CA SER A 209 -13.31 -6.02 28.93
C SER A 209 -14.22 -7.10 29.54
N ALA A 210 -14.99 -6.75 30.59
CA ALA A 210 -15.98 -7.64 31.18
C ALA A 210 -17.23 -7.78 30.29
N LEU A 211 -17.67 -6.70 29.63
CA LEU A 211 -18.80 -6.69 28.70
C LEU A 211 -18.44 -7.34 27.35
N ALA A 212 -17.23 -7.08 26.84
CA ALA A 212 -16.70 -7.64 25.59
C ALA A 212 -16.61 -9.18 25.62
N ARG A 213 -16.36 -9.78 26.80
CA ARG A 213 -16.39 -11.24 26.98
C ARG A 213 -17.78 -11.85 26.75
N ARG A 214 -18.85 -11.06 26.90
CA ARG A 214 -20.24 -11.53 26.86
C ARG A 214 -20.91 -11.34 25.50
N HIS A 215 -20.52 -10.32 24.72
CA HIS A 215 -21.12 -9.99 23.42
C HIS A 215 -20.07 -9.68 22.35
N ARG A 216 -19.79 -10.67 21.49
CA ARG A 216 -18.73 -10.59 20.45
C ARG A 216 -18.96 -9.48 19.42
N GLU A 217 -20.21 -9.09 19.20
CA GLU A 217 -20.61 -8.10 18.19
C GLU A 217 -20.31 -6.66 18.62
N ILE A 218 -20.22 -6.40 19.92
CA ILE A 218 -20.00 -5.05 20.46
C ILE A 218 -18.51 -4.68 20.43
N VAL A 219 -17.63 -5.69 20.40
CA VAL A 219 -16.17 -5.51 20.54
C VAL A 219 -15.56 -4.64 19.44
N PRO A 220 -15.85 -4.83 18.14
CA PRO A 220 -15.33 -3.96 17.10
C PRO A 220 -15.87 -2.52 17.24
N LEU A 221 -17.16 -2.37 17.58
CA LEU A 221 -17.78 -1.06 17.77
C LEU A 221 -17.16 -0.31 18.96
N ALA A 222 -16.89 -1.01 20.06
CA ALA A 222 -16.21 -0.43 21.22
C ALA A 222 -14.77 -0.02 20.90
N ALA A 223 -14.06 -0.82 20.09
CA ALA A 223 -12.71 -0.49 19.63
C ALA A 223 -12.71 0.80 18.80
N LEU A 224 -13.62 0.88 17.81
CA LEU A 224 -13.79 2.07 16.98
C LEU A 224 -14.27 3.29 17.77
N GLY A 225 -15.23 3.11 18.67
CA GLY A 225 -15.73 4.18 19.53
C GLY A 225 -14.63 4.74 20.43
N CYS A 226 -13.77 3.87 21.00
CA CYS A 226 -12.60 4.30 21.77
C CYS A 226 -11.57 5.04 20.91
N CYS A 227 -11.31 4.54 19.69
CA CYS A 227 -10.44 5.19 18.73
C CYS A 227 -10.90 6.62 18.40
N LEU A 228 -12.16 6.77 17.99
CA LEU A 228 -12.74 8.06 17.63
C LEU A 228 -12.86 9.01 18.83
N ALA A 229 -13.24 8.50 20.00
CA ALA A 229 -13.33 9.31 21.21
C ALA A 229 -11.95 9.86 21.64
N MET A 230 -10.91 9.03 21.59
CA MET A 230 -9.55 9.49 21.89
C MET A 230 -9.00 10.41 20.81
N ALA A 231 -9.31 10.17 19.54
CA ALA A 231 -8.95 11.08 18.45
C ALA A 231 -9.58 12.46 18.65
N ALA A 232 -10.87 12.53 18.94
CA ALA A 232 -11.57 13.79 19.23
C ALA A 232 -11.05 14.47 20.50
N LEU A 233 -10.74 13.72 21.56
CA LEU A 233 -10.16 14.28 22.79
C LEU A 233 -8.76 14.86 22.53
N SER A 234 -7.94 14.16 21.74
CA SER A 234 -6.60 14.61 21.33
C SER A 234 -6.67 15.90 20.53
N ASP A 235 -7.60 15.96 19.57
CA ASP A 235 -7.87 17.16 18.77
C ASP A 235 -8.30 18.34 19.66
N ALA A 236 -9.19 18.10 20.62
CA ALA A 236 -9.68 19.11 21.55
C ALA A 236 -8.60 19.71 22.48
N ILE A 237 -7.52 18.98 22.76
CA ILE A 237 -6.37 19.48 23.55
C ILE A 237 -5.25 20.05 22.68
N GLY A 238 -5.49 20.27 21.38
CA GLY A 238 -4.53 20.86 20.44
C GLY A 238 -3.47 19.89 19.94
N LEU A 239 -3.68 18.58 20.05
CA LEU A 239 -2.83 17.54 19.45
C LEU A 239 -3.52 16.98 18.20
N THR A 240 -2.82 16.19 17.37
CA THR A 240 -3.45 15.62 16.16
C THR A 240 -4.46 14.53 16.50
N ALA A 241 -5.56 14.42 15.75
CA ALA A 241 -6.51 13.30 15.86
C ALA A 241 -5.81 11.92 15.69
N ALA A 242 -4.80 11.87 14.83
CA ALA A 242 -3.92 10.71 14.63
C ALA A 242 -3.21 10.26 15.92
N PHE A 243 -2.78 11.20 16.78
CA PHE A 243 -2.18 10.89 18.08
C PHE A 243 -3.15 10.17 19.01
N GLY A 244 -4.38 10.69 19.13
CA GLY A 244 -5.42 10.09 19.95
C GLY A 244 -5.78 8.67 19.50
N ALA A 245 -5.95 8.48 18.19
CA ALA A 245 -6.18 7.16 17.59
C ALA A 245 -5.03 6.19 17.88
N PHE A 246 -3.78 6.65 17.79
CA PHE A 246 -2.61 5.84 18.12
C PHE A 246 -2.57 5.45 19.60
N ILE A 247 -2.84 6.40 20.52
CA ILE A 247 -2.94 6.13 21.97
C ILE A 247 -4.02 5.10 22.27
N ALA A 248 -5.21 5.24 21.68
CA ALA A 248 -6.30 4.28 21.85
C ALA A 248 -5.87 2.87 21.43
N GLY A 249 -5.15 2.78 20.31
CA GLY A 249 -4.66 1.52 19.79
C GLY A 249 -3.62 0.89 20.72
N LEU A 250 -2.66 1.66 21.23
CA LEU A 250 -1.68 1.18 22.22
C LEU A 250 -2.35 0.71 23.50
N ALA A 251 -3.31 1.48 24.01
CA ALA A 251 -4.06 1.15 25.23
C ALA A 251 -4.80 -0.19 25.06
N ILE A 252 -5.58 -0.34 23.98
CA ILE A 252 -6.29 -1.58 23.67
C ILE A 252 -5.32 -2.74 23.40
N GLY A 253 -4.24 -2.49 22.66
CA GLY A 253 -3.20 -3.44 22.32
C GLY A 253 -2.45 -4.00 23.53
N SER A 254 -2.45 -3.30 24.65
CA SER A 254 -1.80 -3.73 25.90
C SER A 254 -2.71 -4.52 26.85
N THR A 255 -3.99 -4.69 26.53
CA THR A 255 -4.96 -5.40 27.37
C THR A 255 -4.79 -6.92 27.34
N SER A 256 -5.35 -7.63 28.33
CA SER A 256 -5.42 -9.11 28.31
C SER A 256 -6.17 -9.64 27.09
N GLU A 257 -7.16 -8.88 26.61
CA GLU A 257 -8.04 -9.23 25.51
C GLU A 257 -7.49 -8.81 24.14
N ARG A 258 -6.22 -8.33 24.06
CA ARG A 258 -5.57 -7.88 22.81
C ARG A 258 -5.87 -8.79 21.62
N ARG A 259 -5.71 -10.10 21.79
CA ARG A 259 -5.86 -11.07 20.70
C ARG A 259 -7.32 -11.30 20.29
N HIS A 260 -8.26 -10.97 21.17
CA HIS A 260 -9.68 -10.91 20.82
C HIS A 260 -9.97 -9.62 20.05
N MET A 261 -9.50 -8.47 20.56
CA MET A 261 -9.67 -7.15 19.91
C MET A 261 -9.06 -7.11 18.50
N ILE A 262 -7.83 -7.62 18.32
CA ILE A 262 -7.19 -7.69 17.00
C ILE A 262 -8.02 -8.52 16.03
N ARG A 263 -8.51 -9.70 16.43
CA ARG A 263 -9.34 -10.55 15.56
C ARG A 263 -10.70 -9.91 15.25
N ALA A 264 -11.28 -9.21 16.21
CA ALA A 264 -12.56 -8.52 16.04
C ALA A 264 -12.44 -7.31 15.09
N THR A 265 -11.29 -6.63 15.09
CA THR A 265 -11.05 -5.43 14.27
C THR A 265 -10.38 -5.72 12.93
N GLU A 266 -9.89 -6.95 12.71
CA GLU A 266 -9.19 -7.35 11.48
C GLU A 266 -10.02 -7.18 10.19
N PRO A 267 -11.31 -7.54 10.12
CA PRO A 267 -12.11 -7.29 8.92
C PRO A 267 -12.26 -5.79 8.61
N ILE A 268 -12.47 -4.99 9.66
CA ILE A 268 -12.60 -3.54 9.56
C ILE A 268 -11.30 -2.92 9.05
N GLN A 269 -10.17 -3.36 9.60
CA GLN A 269 -8.85 -2.95 9.14
C GLN A 269 -8.66 -3.24 7.65
N GLY A 270 -9.04 -4.45 7.20
CA GLY A 270 -8.86 -4.84 5.80
C GLY A 270 -9.58 -3.90 4.83
N VAL A 271 -10.81 -3.50 5.16
CA VAL A 271 -11.60 -2.55 4.36
C VAL A 271 -10.97 -1.15 4.39
N LEU A 272 -10.54 -0.68 5.56
CA LEU A 272 -9.97 0.66 5.72
C LEU A 272 -8.60 0.81 5.07
N ALA A 273 -7.77 -0.23 5.17
CA ALA A 273 -6.52 -0.29 4.43
C ALA A 273 -6.77 -0.25 2.92
N MET A 274 -7.76 -1.00 2.43
CA MET A 274 -8.16 -0.95 1.02
C MET A 274 -8.55 0.47 0.60
N VAL A 275 -9.41 1.13 1.38
CA VAL A 275 -9.84 2.52 1.11
C VAL A 275 -8.64 3.47 1.08
N PHE A 276 -7.78 3.44 2.08
CA PHE A 276 -6.59 4.30 2.17
C PHE A 276 -5.65 4.13 0.97
N PHE A 277 -5.28 2.88 0.66
CA PHE A 277 -4.37 2.58 -0.45
C PHE A 277 -4.99 2.83 -1.82
N LEU A 278 -6.30 2.65 -1.96
CA LEU A 278 -7.02 3.03 -3.17
C LEU A 278 -7.04 4.54 -3.34
N SER A 279 -7.30 5.32 -2.28
CA SER A 279 -7.21 6.79 -2.32
C SER A 279 -5.81 7.26 -2.73
N ILE A 280 -4.75 6.62 -2.24
CA ILE A 280 -3.38 6.89 -2.72
C ILE A 280 -3.27 6.65 -4.23
N GLY A 281 -3.81 5.53 -4.72
CA GLY A 281 -3.83 5.25 -6.15
C GLY A 281 -4.55 6.33 -6.97
N LEU A 282 -5.62 6.92 -6.44
CA LEU A 282 -6.35 8.03 -7.07
C LEU A 282 -5.52 9.32 -7.14
N LEU A 283 -4.56 9.50 -6.23
CA LEU A 283 -3.64 10.65 -6.22
C LEU A 283 -2.49 10.50 -7.23
N ILE A 284 -2.26 9.30 -7.78
CA ILE A 284 -1.18 9.06 -8.73
C ILE A 284 -1.55 9.63 -10.10
N ASP A 285 -0.79 10.63 -10.53
CA ASP A 285 -0.91 11.25 -11.84
C ASP A 285 0.03 10.54 -12.84
N LEU A 286 -0.54 9.68 -13.71
CA LEU A 286 0.23 8.93 -14.70
C LEU A 286 0.79 9.83 -15.81
N ALA A 287 0.07 10.89 -16.17
CA ALA A 287 0.54 11.85 -17.17
C ALA A 287 1.77 12.59 -16.62
N TYR A 288 1.69 13.05 -15.37
CA TYR A 288 2.84 13.66 -14.70
C TYR A 288 4.06 12.73 -14.62
N ILE A 289 3.86 11.45 -14.27
CA ILE A 289 4.95 10.45 -14.23
C ILE A 289 5.56 10.26 -15.63
N TRP A 290 4.73 10.23 -16.68
CA TRP A 290 5.21 10.07 -18.05
C TRP A 290 6.02 11.28 -18.50
N ASP A 291 5.51 12.48 -18.26
CA ASP A 291 6.14 13.74 -18.65
C ASP A 291 7.44 14.00 -17.86
N ASN A 292 7.52 13.51 -16.61
CA ASN A 292 8.68 13.67 -15.72
C ASN A 292 9.42 12.34 -15.47
N LEU A 293 9.32 11.38 -16.38
CA LEU A 293 9.79 10.01 -16.17
C LEU A 293 11.25 9.95 -15.74
N ALA A 294 12.11 10.74 -16.37
CA ALA A 294 13.53 10.82 -16.03
C ALA A 294 13.74 11.25 -14.56
N THR A 295 13.08 12.32 -14.14
CA THR A 295 13.16 12.84 -12.76
C THR A 295 12.64 11.82 -11.75
N VAL A 296 11.48 11.22 -12.02
CA VAL A 296 10.85 10.22 -11.13
C VAL A 296 11.75 9.00 -10.97
N VAL A 297 12.29 8.46 -12.07
CA VAL A 297 13.15 7.26 -12.03
C VAL A 297 14.48 7.57 -11.34
N VAL A 298 15.10 8.71 -11.63
CA VAL A 298 16.36 9.11 -10.98
C VAL A 298 16.15 9.25 -9.48
N LEU A 299 15.09 9.95 -9.04
CA LEU A 299 14.78 10.10 -7.62
C LEU A 299 14.44 8.78 -6.95
N LEU A 300 13.67 7.91 -7.61
CA LEU A 300 13.36 6.57 -7.10
C LEU A 300 14.63 5.76 -6.84
N VAL A 301 15.52 5.68 -7.83
CA VAL A 301 16.78 4.94 -7.72
C VAL A 301 17.67 5.55 -6.64
N LEU A 302 17.76 6.89 -6.62
CA LEU A 302 18.53 7.62 -5.61
C LEU A 302 18.01 7.32 -4.19
N VAL A 303 16.70 7.39 -3.97
CA VAL A 303 16.08 7.11 -2.67
C VAL A 303 16.36 5.68 -2.25
N LEU A 304 16.16 4.69 -3.12
CA LEU A 304 16.42 3.28 -2.79
C LEU A 304 17.89 3.03 -2.45
N LEU A 305 18.82 3.59 -3.24
CA LEU A 305 20.26 3.45 -3.02
C LEU A 305 20.74 4.15 -1.76
N VAL A 306 20.44 5.43 -1.61
CA VAL A 306 20.86 6.24 -0.46
C VAL A 306 20.28 5.66 0.81
N LYS A 307 18.99 5.33 0.82
CA LYS A 307 18.35 4.80 2.02
C LYS A 307 18.87 3.41 2.38
N SER A 308 19.08 2.54 1.40
CA SER A 308 19.77 1.26 1.59
C SER A 308 21.15 1.48 2.24
N GLY A 309 21.98 2.36 1.68
CA GLY A 309 23.31 2.67 2.20
C GLY A 309 23.27 3.22 3.62
N VAL A 310 22.44 4.24 3.87
CA VAL A 310 22.25 4.86 5.19
C VAL A 310 21.81 3.82 6.22
N ASN A 311 20.82 2.98 5.90
CA ASN A 311 20.34 1.95 6.82
C ASN A 311 21.44 0.93 7.16
N VAL A 312 22.19 0.46 6.15
CA VAL A 312 23.30 -0.48 6.37
C VAL A 312 24.37 0.15 7.25
N ILE A 313 24.77 1.40 6.97
CA ILE A 313 25.77 2.13 7.76
C ILE A 313 25.31 2.28 9.21
N ILE A 314 24.08 2.72 9.45
CA ILE A 314 23.51 2.88 10.79
C ILE A 314 23.56 1.55 11.55
N LEU A 315 23.09 0.46 10.94
CA LEU A 315 23.10 -0.85 11.59
C LEU A 315 24.51 -1.35 11.89
N ARG A 316 25.48 -1.09 10.99
CA ARG A 316 26.90 -1.40 11.23
C ARG A 316 27.46 -0.59 12.40
N LEU A 317 27.14 0.69 12.50
CA LEU A 317 27.56 1.55 13.61
C LEU A 317 26.93 1.11 14.95
N LEU A 318 25.74 0.52 14.91
CA LEU A 318 25.08 -0.07 16.08
C LEU A 318 25.58 -1.49 16.43
N GLY A 319 26.60 -2.00 15.72
CA GLY A 319 27.28 -3.26 16.05
C GLY A 319 26.72 -4.50 15.34
N GLU A 320 25.75 -4.37 14.43
CA GLU A 320 25.21 -5.50 13.68
C GLU A 320 26.22 -6.03 12.66
N PRO A 321 26.42 -7.36 12.53
CA PRO A 321 27.34 -7.92 11.55
C PRO A 321 26.87 -7.67 10.13
N TRP A 322 27.81 -7.63 9.18
CA TRP A 322 27.53 -7.28 7.78
C TRP A 322 26.34 -8.01 7.15
N PRO A 323 26.19 -9.35 7.28
CA PRO A 323 25.06 -10.05 6.66
C PRO A 323 23.70 -9.57 7.19
N ARG A 324 23.61 -9.30 8.50
CA ARG A 324 22.39 -8.80 9.15
C ARG A 324 22.12 -7.35 8.76
N ALA A 325 23.14 -6.49 8.87
CA ALA A 325 23.03 -5.07 8.53
C ALA A 325 22.64 -4.86 7.07
N PHE A 326 23.25 -5.60 6.14
CA PHE A 326 22.94 -5.55 4.72
C PHE A 326 21.47 -5.94 4.47
N LEU A 327 21.07 -7.13 4.91
CA LEU A 327 19.71 -7.63 4.65
C LEU A 327 18.65 -6.70 5.28
N ALA A 328 18.83 -6.31 6.54
CA ALA A 328 17.92 -5.39 7.22
C ALA A 328 17.87 -4.02 6.53
N GLY A 329 19.02 -3.49 6.10
CA GLY A 329 19.09 -2.19 5.45
C GLY A 329 18.37 -2.13 4.10
N ILE A 330 18.45 -3.20 3.31
CA ILE A 330 17.72 -3.36 2.05
C ILE A 330 16.21 -3.54 2.30
N VAL A 331 15.82 -4.32 3.30
CA VAL A 331 14.39 -4.51 3.63
C VAL A 331 13.74 -3.19 4.08
N LEU A 332 14.52 -2.27 4.65
CA LEU A 332 14.10 -0.95 5.13
C LEU A 332 14.30 0.18 4.10
N SER A 333 14.61 -0.11 2.83
CA SER A 333 15.02 0.93 1.86
C SER A 333 13.88 1.61 1.08
N GLN A 334 12.69 1.04 1.12
CA GLN A 334 11.45 1.57 0.57
C GLN A 334 10.92 2.75 1.38
N VAL A 335 10.13 3.62 0.76
CA VAL A 335 9.43 4.67 1.49
C VAL A 335 8.11 4.12 2.03
N GLY A 336 7.80 4.46 3.28
CA GLY A 336 6.63 3.94 4.00
C GLY A 336 5.30 4.54 3.55
N GLU A 337 4.21 3.82 3.80
CA GLU A 337 2.85 4.28 3.54
C GLU A 337 2.48 5.55 4.33
N PHE A 338 3.07 5.74 5.51
CA PHE A 338 2.86 6.94 6.32
C PHE A 338 3.48 8.20 5.72
N SER A 339 4.41 8.04 4.78
CA SER A 339 4.97 9.17 4.06
C SER A 339 3.95 9.85 3.15
N PHE A 340 2.86 9.17 2.74
CA PHE A 340 1.73 9.82 2.07
C PHE A 340 0.99 10.79 2.99
N VAL A 341 0.88 10.44 4.27
CA VAL A 341 0.24 11.28 5.30
C VAL A 341 1.08 12.54 5.53
N LEU A 342 2.39 12.38 5.67
CA LEU A 342 3.31 13.50 5.79
C LEU A 342 3.27 14.38 4.53
N ALA A 343 3.25 13.80 3.33
CA ALA A 343 3.17 14.54 2.08
C ALA A 343 1.86 15.34 1.96
N GLY A 344 0.74 14.81 2.47
CA GLY A 344 -0.53 15.53 2.59
C GLY A 344 -0.45 16.70 3.58
N ALA A 345 0.14 16.48 4.76
CA ALA A 345 0.39 17.55 5.72
C ALA A 345 1.25 18.67 5.12
N GLY A 346 2.27 18.34 4.33
CA GLY A 346 3.10 19.32 3.62
C GLY A 346 2.32 20.23 2.65
N VAL A 347 1.25 19.72 2.03
CA VAL A 347 0.35 20.53 1.19
C VAL A 347 -0.52 21.44 2.05
N ALA A 348 -1.07 20.91 3.15
CA ALA A 348 -1.90 21.70 4.08
C ALA A 348 -1.14 22.90 4.68
N MET A 349 0.18 22.77 4.84
CA MET A 349 1.06 23.83 5.33
C MET A 349 1.62 24.75 4.23
N ALA A 350 1.20 24.56 2.97
CA ALA A 350 1.77 25.23 1.79
C ALA A 350 3.30 25.05 1.61
N ALA A 351 3.92 24.09 2.30
CA ALA A 351 5.33 23.74 2.14
C ALA A 351 5.61 23.04 0.81
N VAL A 352 4.60 22.40 0.23
CA VAL A 352 4.67 21.65 -1.02
C VAL A 352 3.62 22.18 -2.00
N GLY A 353 4.06 22.68 -3.15
CA GLY A 353 3.17 23.00 -4.27
C GLY A 353 2.59 21.74 -4.93
N VAL A 354 1.57 21.91 -5.77
CA VAL A 354 0.85 20.80 -6.44
C VAL A 354 1.80 19.85 -7.18
N GLU A 355 2.76 20.39 -7.92
CA GLU A 355 3.75 19.59 -8.67
C GLU A 355 4.68 18.80 -7.75
N GLY A 356 5.15 19.42 -6.66
CA GLY A 356 5.97 18.73 -5.66
C GLY A 356 5.22 17.59 -4.99
N HIS A 357 3.93 17.76 -4.71
CA HIS A 357 3.09 16.72 -4.12
C HIS A 357 2.94 15.52 -5.07
N ARG A 358 2.68 15.78 -6.36
CA ARG A 358 2.62 14.73 -7.40
C ARG A 358 3.94 13.94 -7.48
N LEU A 359 5.07 14.62 -7.44
CA LEU A 359 6.39 13.99 -7.47
C LEU A 359 6.65 13.12 -6.24
N ILE A 360 6.36 13.63 -5.04
CA ILE A 360 6.53 12.89 -3.79
C ILE A 360 5.65 11.65 -3.79
N VAL A 361 4.36 11.79 -4.12
CA VAL A 361 3.40 10.67 -4.20
C VAL A 361 3.87 9.61 -5.20
N ALA A 362 4.33 10.02 -6.39
CA ALA A 362 4.84 9.11 -7.41
C ALA A 362 6.06 8.31 -6.92
N VAL A 363 7.04 8.99 -6.31
CA VAL A 363 8.25 8.33 -5.79
C VAL A 363 7.91 7.35 -4.66
N ILE A 364 7.03 7.73 -3.72
CA ILE A 364 6.61 6.83 -2.63
C ILE A 364 5.93 5.59 -3.21
N ALA A 365 4.92 5.77 -4.08
CA ALA A 365 4.16 4.67 -4.66
C ALA A 365 5.04 3.71 -5.46
N LEU A 366 5.90 4.24 -6.33
CA LEU A 366 6.83 3.43 -7.11
C LEU A 366 7.86 2.74 -6.22
N SER A 367 8.32 3.37 -5.14
CA SER A 367 9.23 2.74 -4.19
C SER A 367 8.63 1.49 -3.58
N LEU A 368 7.35 1.55 -3.15
CA LEU A 368 6.62 0.40 -2.60
C LEU A 368 6.50 -0.73 -3.62
N MET A 369 6.16 -0.40 -4.87
CA MET A 369 6.02 -1.37 -5.95
C MET A 369 7.35 -2.04 -6.31
N VAL A 370 8.46 -1.30 -6.27
CA VAL A 370 9.79 -1.78 -6.65
C VAL A 370 10.51 -2.49 -5.50
N SER A 371 10.17 -2.24 -4.23
CA SER A 371 10.83 -2.84 -3.05
C SER A 371 11.07 -4.35 -3.12
N PRO A 372 10.06 -5.17 -3.47
CA PRO A 372 10.25 -6.62 -3.54
C PRO A 372 11.30 -7.02 -4.59
N LEU A 373 11.30 -6.34 -5.74
CA LEU A 373 12.28 -6.52 -6.80
C LEU A 373 13.67 -6.05 -6.35
N TRP A 374 13.74 -4.94 -5.63
CA TRP A 374 14.97 -4.39 -5.06
C TRP A 374 15.66 -5.39 -4.12
N LEU A 375 14.90 -6.00 -3.19
CA LEU A 375 15.42 -7.02 -2.29
C LEU A 375 15.94 -8.26 -3.03
N MET A 376 15.18 -8.77 -4.00
CA MET A 376 15.63 -9.91 -4.79
C MET A 376 16.95 -9.62 -5.51
N THR A 377 17.05 -8.43 -6.10
CA THR A 377 18.25 -7.96 -6.82
C THR A 377 19.44 -7.84 -5.87
N ALA A 378 19.27 -7.17 -4.73
CA ALA A 378 20.31 -6.98 -3.74
C ALA A 378 20.81 -8.30 -3.14
N ARG A 379 19.93 -9.27 -2.89
CA ARG A 379 20.33 -10.61 -2.41
C ARG A 379 21.13 -11.38 -3.45
N ARG A 380 20.73 -11.33 -4.73
CA ARG A 380 21.50 -11.95 -5.83
C ARG A 380 22.89 -11.30 -5.95
N LEU A 381 22.95 -9.98 -5.88
CA LEU A 381 24.22 -9.23 -5.89
C LEU A 381 25.14 -9.65 -4.73
N GLN A 382 24.59 -9.81 -3.52
CA GLN A 382 25.36 -10.26 -2.36
C GLN A 382 25.93 -11.68 -2.54
N THR A 383 25.15 -12.61 -3.12
CA THR A 383 25.64 -13.96 -3.38
C THR A 383 26.74 -14.01 -4.46
N LEU A 384 26.65 -13.15 -5.47
CA LEU A 384 27.62 -13.09 -6.58
C LEU A 384 28.93 -12.41 -6.16
N THR A 385 28.83 -11.33 -5.37
CA THR A 385 30.01 -10.63 -4.82
C THR A 385 30.74 -11.48 -3.78
N ALA A 386 30.02 -12.27 -2.96
CA ALA A 386 30.62 -13.28 -2.09
C ALA A 386 31.34 -14.41 -2.87
N GLY A 387 30.95 -14.65 -4.12
CA GLY A 387 31.62 -15.57 -5.05
C GLY A 387 32.79 -14.98 -5.82
N GLY A 388 33.19 -13.73 -5.55
CA GLY A 388 34.35 -13.08 -6.18
C GLY A 388 34.09 -12.44 -7.55
N ILE A 389 32.83 -12.27 -7.96
CA ILE A 389 32.47 -11.62 -9.22
C ILE A 389 32.25 -10.12 -8.97
N TRP A 390 33.05 -9.27 -9.60
CA TRP A 390 33.06 -7.81 -9.38
C TRP A 390 32.75 -6.97 -10.64
N ARG A 391 32.63 -7.57 -11.83
CA ARG A 391 32.35 -6.85 -13.08
C ARG A 391 30.85 -6.65 -13.29
N LEU A 392 30.45 -5.43 -13.69
CA LEU A 392 29.06 -5.03 -13.85
C LEU A 392 28.30 -5.90 -14.87
N ASP A 393 28.95 -6.24 -15.99
CA ASP A 393 28.34 -7.05 -17.06
C ASP A 393 28.05 -8.49 -16.57
N ASP A 394 29.00 -9.09 -15.86
CA ASP A 394 28.86 -10.43 -15.27
C ASP A 394 27.82 -10.44 -14.13
N LEU A 395 27.72 -9.34 -13.38
CA LEU A 395 26.71 -9.17 -12.33
C LEU A 395 25.30 -9.01 -12.93
N LEU A 396 25.11 -8.18 -13.95
CA LEU A 396 23.80 -8.00 -14.61
C LEU A 396 23.34 -9.30 -15.30
N LEU A 397 24.25 -9.99 -15.99
CA LEU A 397 23.98 -11.29 -16.61
C LEU A 397 23.66 -12.36 -15.57
N GLY A 398 24.41 -12.43 -14.46
CA GLY A 398 24.16 -13.38 -13.38
C GLY A 398 22.87 -13.10 -12.59
N ILE A 399 22.55 -11.81 -12.37
CA ILE A 399 21.33 -11.40 -11.65
C ILE A 399 20.09 -11.76 -12.46
N TYR A 400 20.07 -11.59 -13.79
CA TYR A 400 18.87 -11.79 -14.61
C TYR A 400 18.95 -12.99 -15.56
N GLU A 401 19.89 -13.93 -15.36
CA GLU A 401 20.09 -15.06 -16.26
C GLU A 401 18.84 -15.94 -16.43
N LYS A 402 18.10 -16.15 -15.33
CA LYS A 402 16.87 -16.95 -15.36
C LYS A 402 15.73 -16.20 -16.04
N GLU A 403 15.59 -14.90 -15.79
CA GLU A 403 14.55 -14.04 -16.35
C GLU A 403 14.79 -13.77 -17.84
N THR A 404 16.04 -13.55 -18.27
CA THR A 404 16.41 -13.44 -19.68
C THR A 404 16.18 -14.76 -20.43
N ARG A 405 16.49 -15.92 -19.83
CA ARG A 405 16.14 -17.23 -20.39
C ARG A 405 14.63 -17.49 -20.40
N LEU A 406 13.88 -17.02 -19.40
CA LEU A 406 12.42 -17.12 -19.35
C LEU A 406 11.72 -16.19 -20.34
N LEU A 407 12.22 -14.96 -20.54
CA LEU A 407 11.75 -14.04 -21.57
C LEU A 407 12.13 -14.55 -22.97
N ALA A 408 13.30 -15.17 -23.15
CA ALA A 408 13.70 -15.81 -24.40
C ALA A 408 12.87 -17.07 -24.72
N ARG A 409 12.49 -17.87 -23.70
CA ARG A 409 11.58 -19.02 -23.86
C ARG A 409 10.12 -18.58 -24.01
N GLY A 410 9.70 -17.59 -23.25
CA GLY A 410 8.37 -17.00 -23.22
C GLY A 410 8.05 -16.23 -24.50
N SER A 411 8.99 -15.46 -25.04
CA SER A 411 8.86 -14.83 -26.36
C SER A 411 8.80 -15.87 -27.48
N LYS A 412 9.61 -16.94 -27.43
CA LYS A 412 9.51 -18.06 -28.41
C LYS A 412 8.22 -18.88 -28.28
N ALA A 413 7.66 -19.01 -27.07
CA ALA A 413 6.39 -19.68 -26.82
C ALA A 413 5.19 -18.80 -27.19
N ALA A 414 5.25 -17.50 -26.89
CA ALA A 414 4.27 -16.50 -27.27
C ALA A 414 4.27 -16.26 -28.79
N ALA A 415 5.44 -16.21 -29.44
CA ALA A 415 5.56 -16.16 -30.90
C ALA A 415 4.98 -17.43 -31.55
N ARG A 416 5.26 -18.63 -31.01
CA ARG A 416 4.64 -19.87 -31.50
C ARG A 416 3.13 -19.91 -31.30
N ARG A 417 2.61 -19.46 -30.15
CA ARG A 417 1.15 -19.35 -29.92
C ARG A 417 0.50 -18.29 -30.79
N GLY A 418 1.17 -17.16 -31.02
CA GLY A 418 0.72 -16.11 -31.92
C GLY A 418 0.64 -16.58 -33.37
N VAL A 419 1.67 -17.28 -33.86
CA VAL A 419 1.67 -17.90 -35.20
C VAL A 419 0.60 -18.98 -35.31
N HIS A 420 0.42 -19.82 -34.27
CA HIS A 420 -0.62 -20.84 -34.25
C HIS A 420 -2.04 -20.24 -34.22
N MET A 421 -2.23 -19.13 -33.48
CA MET A 421 -3.49 -18.41 -33.42
C MET A 421 -3.80 -17.67 -34.74
N ILE A 422 -2.79 -17.11 -35.41
CA ILE A 422 -2.93 -16.53 -36.75
C ILE A 422 -3.28 -17.61 -37.78
N LEU A 423 -2.68 -18.81 -37.69
CA LEU A 423 -3.03 -19.94 -38.55
C LEU A 423 -4.46 -20.43 -38.32
N LEU A 424 -4.89 -20.57 -37.06
CA LEU A 424 -6.27 -20.91 -36.70
C LEU A 424 -7.28 -19.85 -37.16
N MET A 425 -6.90 -18.57 -37.08
CA MET A 425 -7.74 -17.48 -37.56
C MET A 425 -7.84 -17.46 -39.09
N LYS A 426 -6.75 -17.79 -39.81
CA LYS A 426 -6.77 -17.97 -41.27
C LYS A 426 -7.62 -19.15 -41.71
N THR A 427 -7.54 -20.31 -41.03
CA THR A 427 -8.39 -21.48 -41.36
C THR A 427 -9.85 -21.22 -41.03
N TRP A 428 -10.14 -20.51 -39.94
CA TRP A 428 -11.50 -20.10 -39.59
C TRP A 428 -12.08 -19.10 -40.60
N LEU A 429 -11.29 -18.10 -41.03
CA LEU A 429 -11.68 -17.15 -42.08
C LEU A 429 -11.88 -17.82 -43.44
N ALA A 430 -11.07 -18.82 -43.79
CA ALA A 430 -11.26 -19.62 -45.00
C ALA A 430 -12.56 -20.44 -44.93
N GLY A 431 -12.87 -21.05 -43.78
CA GLY A 431 -14.12 -21.78 -43.56
C GLY A 431 -15.37 -20.88 -43.46
N MET A 432 -15.21 -19.58 -43.15
CA MET A 432 -16.27 -18.59 -43.27
C MET A 432 -16.51 -18.21 -44.73
N LYS A 433 -15.45 -18.01 -45.53
CA LYS A 433 -15.58 -17.73 -46.96
C LYS A 433 -16.22 -18.88 -47.72
N SER A 434 -15.85 -20.14 -47.42
CA SER A 434 -16.49 -21.29 -48.06
C SER A 434 -17.97 -21.39 -47.72
N ARG A 435 -18.36 -21.14 -46.46
CA ARG A 435 -19.77 -21.12 -46.02
C ARG A 435 -20.56 -19.96 -46.63
N ALA A 436 -19.92 -18.80 -46.82
CA ALA A 436 -20.53 -17.65 -47.50
C ALA A 436 -20.74 -17.93 -49.01
N GLU A 437 -19.82 -18.64 -49.66
CA GLU A 437 -19.97 -19.08 -51.05
C GLU A 437 -21.04 -20.17 -51.20
N GLU A 438 -21.15 -21.09 -50.24
CA GLU A 438 -22.20 -22.11 -50.18
C GLU A 438 -23.60 -21.48 -50.01
N TRP A 439 -23.70 -20.45 -49.18
CA TRP A 439 -24.93 -19.66 -49.01
C TRP A 439 -25.30 -18.89 -50.29
N ARG A 440 -24.32 -18.33 -51.01
CA ARG A 440 -24.58 -17.68 -52.32
C ARG A 440 -25.04 -18.68 -53.39
N ARG A 441 -24.49 -19.89 -53.42
CA ARG A 441 -24.94 -20.96 -54.33
C ARG A 441 -26.35 -21.44 -54.00
N ARG A 442 -26.73 -21.48 -52.72
CA ARG A 442 -28.10 -21.81 -52.29
C ARG A 442 -29.10 -20.68 -52.57
N GLY A 443 -28.68 -19.42 -52.41
CA GLY A 443 -29.51 -18.25 -52.76
C GLY A 443 -29.77 -18.12 -54.25
N ALA A 444 -28.78 -18.39 -55.11
CA ALA A 444 -28.94 -18.34 -56.56
C ALA A 444 -29.83 -19.45 -57.14
N ASN A 445 -30.09 -20.53 -56.38
CA ASN A 445 -30.94 -21.64 -56.83
C ASN A 445 -32.42 -21.46 -56.44
N ASN A 446 -32.77 -20.35 -55.77
CA ASN A 446 -34.12 -20.08 -55.25
C ASN A 446 -34.89 -19.02 -56.04
N ASP A 447 -34.32 -18.45 -57.11
CA ASP A 447 -35.01 -17.55 -58.05
C ASP A 447 -35.66 -18.35 -59.20
N LYS A 448 -36.68 -19.16 -58.85
CA LYS A 448 -37.71 -19.55 -59.81
C LYS A 448 -39.04 -18.90 -59.37
N PRO A 449 -39.82 -18.31 -60.28
CA PRO A 449 -41.03 -17.60 -59.90
C PRO A 449 -42.07 -18.60 -59.35
N ILE A 450 -42.63 -18.26 -58.20
CA ILE A 450 -43.73 -18.99 -57.55
C ILE A 450 -45.02 -18.62 -58.26
N ASN A 451 -45.80 -19.63 -58.66
CA ASN A 451 -47.12 -19.49 -59.26
C ASN A 451 -48.16 -19.34 -58.14
N ASP A 452 -49.07 -18.37 -58.26
CA ASP A 452 -50.18 -18.16 -57.34
C ASP A 452 -51.24 -19.25 -57.55
N ASP A 453 -51.37 -20.19 -56.60
CA ASP A 453 -52.62 -20.88 -56.27
C ASP A 453 -52.34 -21.88 -55.13
N GLU A 454 -52.84 -21.59 -53.92
CA GLU A 454 -53.57 -22.51 -53.04
C GLU A 454 -53.71 -21.94 -51.63
N ALA A 455 -54.95 -21.63 -51.28
CA ALA A 455 -55.41 -21.32 -49.92
C ALA A 455 -55.85 -22.59 -49.20
N ALA A 456 -55.49 -22.75 -47.91
CA ALA A 456 -56.45 -23.08 -46.83
C ALA A 456 -55.75 -23.32 -45.45
N PRO A 457 -56.46 -23.11 -44.32
CA PRO A 457 -55.89 -22.97 -42.98
C PRO A 457 -56.24 -24.15 -42.04
N LEU A 458 -55.51 -24.33 -40.93
CA LEU A 458 -56.01 -25.10 -39.79
C LEU A 458 -55.55 -24.58 -38.42
N SER A 459 -56.52 -24.67 -37.51
CA SER A 459 -56.68 -24.22 -36.14
C SER A 459 -56.04 -25.11 -35.06
N GLY A 460 -55.84 -24.52 -33.87
CA GLY A 460 -56.27 -25.11 -32.59
C GLY A 460 -55.23 -25.86 -31.75
N GLU A 461 -54.88 -25.30 -30.58
CA GLU A 461 -55.17 -25.86 -29.24
C GLU A 461 -54.24 -25.25 -28.17
N VAL A 462 -54.83 -24.95 -27.02
CA VAL A 462 -54.23 -24.33 -25.83
C VAL A 462 -54.29 -25.35 -24.68
N LEU A 463 -53.28 -25.34 -23.80
CA LEU A 463 -53.28 -25.56 -22.33
C LEU A 463 -52.14 -26.53 -21.85
N PRO A 464 -51.71 -26.51 -20.56
CA PRO A 464 -51.23 -25.38 -19.74
C PRO A 464 -50.05 -25.86 -18.80
N PRO A 465 -49.74 -25.32 -17.57
CA PRO A 465 -48.36 -25.14 -17.10
C PRO A 465 -47.99 -25.92 -15.80
N GLU A 466 -46.72 -25.76 -15.39
CA GLU A 466 -46.10 -25.94 -14.05
C GLU A 466 -46.23 -27.26 -13.25
N ARG A 467 -45.06 -27.79 -12.85
CA ARG A 467 -44.84 -28.31 -11.48
C ARG A 467 -43.35 -28.21 -11.07
N THR A 468 -43.16 -27.65 -9.88
CA THR A 468 -41.93 -27.52 -9.10
C THR A 468 -41.41 -28.87 -8.60
N ALA A 469 -40.08 -29.04 -8.51
CA ALA A 469 -39.46 -30.08 -7.69
C ALA A 469 -38.07 -29.66 -7.17
N TYR A 470 -38.03 -29.46 -5.86
CA TYR A 470 -36.87 -29.29 -5.00
C TYR A 470 -36.10 -30.63 -4.86
N LYS A 471 -34.78 -30.66 -5.11
CA LYS A 471 -33.89 -31.75 -4.64
C LYS A 471 -32.54 -31.21 -4.17
N ARG A 472 -32.26 -31.47 -2.89
CA ARG A 472 -30.97 -31.39 -2.20
C ARG A 472 -30.05 -32.56 -2.57
N ARG A 473 -28.76 -32.39 -2.19
CA ARG A 473 -27.62 -33.33 -2.04
C ARG A 473 -26.60 -33.16 -3.19
N ALA A 474 -25.29 -33.06 -2.94
CA ALA A 474 -24.48 -33.34 -1.74
C ALA A 474 -23.28 -32.39 -1.70
#